data_AF-A0A1M3ECQ4-F1
#
_entry.id   AF-A0A1M3ECQ4-F1
#
_cell.length_a   1.000
_cell.length_b   1.000
_cell.length_c   1.000
_cell.angle_alpha   90.00
_cell.angle_beta   90.00
_cell.angle_gamma   90.00
#
_symmetry.space_group_name_H-M   'P 1'
#
loop_
_entity.id
_entity.type
_entity.pdbx_description
1 polymer ?
#
loop_
_entity_poly.entity_id
_entity_poly.type
_entity_poly.pdbx_seq_one_letter_code
_entity_poly.pdbx_strand_id
1 'polypeptide(L)'
;MLAASVMITACNKSETITGGSACIKSQVKEFRRGDVCSGSASVKQYTFQNQQVYVFDQGTCGADYTQAVLNENCEIIGYLGGIAGNGTINGENFCDNATYVSTIWSN
;
A
#
# COMPACT_ATOMS: atom_id res chain seq x y z
N MET A 1 44.53 19.69 20.40
CA MET A 1 43.61 18.54 20.29
C MET A 1 42.42 18.98 19.43
N LEU A 2 42.43 18.66 18.13
CA LEU A 2 41.26 18.88 17.28
C LEU A 2 40.32 17.68 17.46
N ALA A 3 39.22 17.87 18.17
CA ALA A 3 38.14 16.91 18.23
C ALA A 3 37.33 17.02 16.93
N ALA A 4 37.56 16.10 15.99
CA ALA A 4 36.71 15.95 14.82
C ALA A 4 35.44 15.19 15.25
N SER A 5 34.36 15.93 15.52
CA SER A 5 33.05 15.37 15.82
C SER A 5 32.44 14.77 14.56
N VAL A 6 32.47 13.45 14.45
CA VAL A 6 31.78 12.69 13.40
C VAL A 6 30.29 12.74 13.69
N MET A 7 29.54 13.55 12.94
CA MET A 7 28.08 13.46 12.93
C MET A 7 27.68 12.24 12.10
N ILE A 8 27.29 11.18 12.81
CA ILE A 8 26.69 10.00 12.21
C ILE A 8 25.24 10.38 11.88
N THR A 9 24.99 10.95 10.70
CA THR A 9 23.63 11.00 10.17
C THR A 9 23.25 9.58 9.77
N ALA A 10 22.63 8.85 10.70
CA ALA A 10 21.92 7.63 10.38
C ALA A 10 20.83 8.00 9.37
N CYS A 11 21.04 7.66 8.09
CA CYS A 11 19.99 7.56 7.10
C CYS A 11 19.04 6.46 7.56
N ASN A 12 18.13 6.78 8.46
CA ASN A 12 16.90 6.00 8.57
C ASN A 12 16.21 6.20 7.22
N LYS A 13 16.15 5.14 6.39
CA LYS A 13 15.17 5.07 5.30
C LYS A 13 13.81 5.25 5.97
N SER A 14 13.37 6.48 6.11
CA SER A 14 12.01 6.75 6.49
C SER A 14 11.21 6.34 5.27
N GLU A 15 10.60 5.16 5.32
CA GLU A 15 9.57 4.74 4.36
C GLU A 15 8.44 5.75 4.43
N THR A 16 8.60 6.81 3.65
CA THR A 16 7.78 8.01 3.75
C THR A 16 6.49 7.74 3.00
N ILE A 17 5.36 7.98 3.65
CA ILE A 17 4.05 7.87 3.02
C ILE A 17 3.81 9.14 2.22
N THR A 18 3.83 9.04 0.90
CA THR A 18 3.86 10.21 -0.01
C THR A 18 2.49 10.66 -0.50
N GLY A 19 1.45 9.83 -0.39
CA GLY A 19 0.11 10.09 -0.94
C GLY A 19 -1.05 9.76 0.01
N GLY A 20 -2.27 10.05 -0.46
CA GLY A 20 -3.54 9.79 0.23
C GLY A 20 -3.93 10.76 1.34
N SER A 21 -5.19 10.68 1.72
CA SER A 21 -5.81 11.40 2.83
C SER A 21 -5.14 11.09 4.17
N ALA A 22 -5.48 11.87 5.20
CA ALA A 22 -5.06 11.57 6.57
C ALA A 22 -5.52 10.17 7.02
N CYS A 23 -6.69 9.73 6.54
CA CYS A 23 -7.21 8.41 6.83
C CYS A 23 -6.35 7.32 6.18
N ILE A 24 -6.08 7.41 4.87
CA ILE A 24 -5.24 6.43 4.16
C ILE A 24 -3.85 6.37 4.79
N LYS A 25 -3.24 7.51 5.09
CA LYS A 25 -1.95 7.55 5.79
C LYS A 25 -2.00 6.84 7.15
N SER A 26 -3.12 6.87 7.85
CA SER A 26 -3.31 6.10 9.08
C SER A 26 -3.41 4.60 8.79
N GLN A 27 -4.19 4.20 7.78
CA GLN A 27 -4.31 2.79 7.38
C GLN A 27 -2.96 2.20 6.96
N VAL A 28 -2.14 2.95 6.22
CA VAL A 28 -0.77 2.51 5.85
C VAL A 28 0.11 2.32 7.08
N LYS A 29 -0.03 3.19 8.10
CA LYS A 29 0.74 3.06 9.36
C LYS A 29 0.35 1.84 10.17
N GLU A 30 -0.92 1.43 10.13
CA GLU A 30 -1.36 0.19 10.78
C GLU A 30 -0.97 -1.03 9.94
N PHE A 31 -1.14 -0.96 8.62
CA PHE A 31 -0.76 -2.02 7.68
C PHE A 31 0.70 -2.45 7.85
N ARG A 32 1.64 -1.49 7.87
CA ARG A 32 3.08 -1.78 8.05
C ARG A 32 3.45 -2.40 9.42
N ARG A 33 2.56 -2.33 10.42
CA ARG A 33 2.75 -2.95 11.74
C ARG A 33 2.16 -4.36 11.81
N GLY A 34 1.32 -4.73 10.85
CA GLY A 34 0.74 -6.06 10.76
C GLY A 34 1.68 -7.07 10.08
N ASP A 35 1.11 -8.20 9.70
CA ASP A 35 1.81 -9.29 9.02
C ASP A 35 2.00 -8.96 7.53
N VAL A 36 3.00 -8.13 7.24
CA VAL A 36 3.43 -7.81 5.87
C VAL A 36 4.69 -8.56 5.52
N CYS A 37 4.77 -9.03 4.27
CA CYS A 37 5.94 -9.71 3.76
C CYS A 37 7.10 -8.72 3.59
N SER A 38 8.28 -9.09 4.09
CA SER A 38 9.47 -8.25 4.01
C SER A 38 9.93 -8.06 2.56
N GLY A 39 10.19 -6.81 2.16
CA GLY A 39 10.73 -6.43 0.84
C GLY A 39 9.78 -6.60 -0.35
N SER A 40 8.49 -6.88 -0.10
CA SER A 40 7.50 -7.08 -1.18
C SER A 40 6.13 -6.48 -0.89
N ALA A 41 5.90 -5.97 0.32
CA ALA A 41 4.64 -5.32 0.66
C ALA A 41 4.59 -3.91 0.07
N SER A 42 3.41 -3.50 -0.38
CA SER A 42 3.22 -2.16 -0.94
C SER A 42 1.80 -1.65 -0.76
N VAL A 43 1.66 -0.34 -0.81
CA VAL A 43 0.37 0.33 -0.97
C VAL A 43 0.42 1.18 -2.22
N LYS A 44 -0.40 0.81 -3.20
CA LYS A 44 -0.44 1.43 -4.52
C LYS A 44 -1.76 2.15 -4.73
N GLN A 45 -1.67 3.34 -5.30
CA GLN A 45 -2.78 4.21 -5.61
C GLN A 45 -3.19 4.00 -7.08
N TYR A 46 -4.50 3.95 -7.30
CA TYR A 46 -5.12 3.80 -8.61
C TYR A 46 -6.29 4.79 -8.77
N THR A 47 -6.67 5.03 -10.01
CA THR A 47 -7.99 5.55 -10.37
C THR A 47 -8.83 4.37 -10.87
N PHE A 48 -9.97 4.12 -10.26
CA PHE A 48 -10.91 3.05 -10.60
C PHE A 48 -12.33 3.54 -10.39
N GLN A 49 -13.27 3.27 -11.29
CA GLN A 49 -14.67 3.77 -11.21
C GLN A 49 -14.76 5.28 -10.92
N ASN A 50 -13.90 6.06 -11.58
CA ASN A 50 -13.80 7.52 -11.44
C ASN A 50 -13.49 8.03 -10.02
N GLN A 51 -12.96 7.17 -9.15
CA GLN A 51 -12.51 7.51 -7.80
C GLN A 51 -11.07 7.07 -7.56
N GLN A 52 -10.45 7.69 -6.55
CA GLN A 52 -9.11 7.33 -6.11
C GLN A 52 -9.20 6.18 -5.11
N VAL A 53 -8.42 5.13 -5.36
CA VAL A 53 -8.42 3.90 -4.56
C VAL A 53 -7.00 3.44 -4.25
N TYR A 54 -6.87 2.64 -3.20
CA TYR A 54 -5.60 2.20 -2.64
C TYR A 54 -5.64 0.70 -2.43
N VAL A 55 -4.74 -0.01 -3.09
CA VAL A 55 -4.56 -1.45 -2.96
C VAL A 55 -3.49 -1.70 -1.91
N PHE A 56 -3.88 -2.39 -0.84
CA PHE A 56 -3.00 -2.82 0.25
C PHE A 56 -2.53 -4.24 -0.03
N ASP A 57 -1.29 -4.37 -0.48
CA ASP A 57 -0.68 -5.62 -0.91
C ASP A 57 0.36 -6.08 0.11
N GLN A 58 0.07 -7.20 0.80
CA GLN A 58 0.93 -7.77 1.82
C GLN A 58 2.25 -8.29 1.25
N GLY A 59 2.36 -8.46 -0.06
CA GLY A 59 3.55 -9.01 -0.72
C GLY A 59 3.54 -10.54 -0.83
N THR A 60 4.69 -11.10 -1.21
CA THR A 60 4.79 -12.48 -1.68
C THR A 60 5.49 -13.39 -0.67
N CYS A 61 4.80 -13.70 0.42
CA CYS A 61 5.23 -14.71 1.41
C CYS A 61 4.13 -15.70 1.80
N GLY A 62 2.98 -15.63 1.11
CA GLY A 62 1.86 -16.56 1.22
C GLY A 62 1.04 -16.57 -0.07
N ALA A 63 0.38 -17.69 -0.37
CA ALA A 63 -0.36 -17.88 -1.62
C ALA A 63 -1.80 -17.34 -1.56
N ASP A 64 -2.37 -17.25 -0.36
CA ASP A 64 -3.81 -17.08 -0.16
C ASP A 64 -4.19 -15.68 0.32
N TYR A 65 -3.26 -14.72 0.25
CA TYR A 65 -3.52 -13.36 0.71
C TYR A 65 -4.49 -12.62 -0.22
N THR A 66 -5.41 -11.90 0.41
CA THR A 66 -6.28 -10.95 -0.26
C THR A 66 -5.74 -9.54 -0.08
N GLN A 67 -5.81 -8.76 -1.15
CA GLN A 67 -5.40 -7.37 -1.15
C GLN A 67 -6.64 -6.50 -0.96
N ALA A 68 -6.70 -5.77 0.15
CA ALA A 68 -7.83 -4.87 0.41
C ALA A 68 -7.75 -3.64 -0.49
N VAL A 69 -8.89 -3.23 -1.05
CA VAL A 69 -8.99 -2.02 -1.86
C VAL A 69 -9.85 -1.01 -1.13
N LEU A 70 -9.25 0.13 -0.76
CA LEU A 70 -9.90 1.19 -0.01
C LEU A 70 -10.07 2.44 -0.88
N ASN A 71 -11.14 3.20 -0.67
CA ASN A 71 -11.27 4.54 -1.25
C ASN A 71 -10.61 5.61 -0.34
N GLU A 72 -10.65 6.87 -0.77
CA GLU A 72 -10.06 8.01 -0.04
C GLU A 72 -10.58 8.18 1.41
N ASN A 73 -11.78 7.67 1.70
CA ASN A 73 -12.42 7.70 3.02
C ASN A 73 -12.10 6.46 3.89
N CYS A 74 -11.17 5.61 3.44
CA CYS A 74 -10.83 4.32 4.04
C CYS A 74 -11.96 3.27 4.04
N GLU A 75 -12.98 3.46 3.22
CA GLU A 75 -14.02 2.45 3.07
C GLU A 75 -13.47 1.34 2.17
N ILE A 76 -13.60 0.09 2.62
CA ILE A 76 -13.22 -1.07 1.82
C ILE A 76 -14.29 -1.25 0.76
N ILE A 77 -13.89 -1.11 -0.51
CA ILE A 77 -14.78 -1.28 -1.66
C ILE A 77 -14.68 -2.68 -2.26
N GLY A 78 -13.65 -3.45 -1.91
CA GLY A 78 -13.48 -4.82 -2.35
C GLY A 78 -12.14 -5.43 -1.92
N TYR A 79 -11.95 -6.68 -2.33
CA TYR A 79 -10.71 -7.43 -2.11
C TYR A 79 -10.28 -8.11 -3.41
N LEU A 80 -8.99 -8.04 -3.73
CA LEU A 80 -8.39 -8.70 -4.88
C LEU A 80 -7.60 -9.94 -4.45
N GLY A 81 -7.43 -10.90 -5.35
CA GLY A 81 -6.66 -12.13 -5.09
C GLY A 81 -7.39 -13.11 -4.17
N GLY A 82 -6.67 -13.65 -3.19
CA GLY A 82 -7.13 -14.78 -2.37
C GLY A 82 -7.22 -16.10 -3.13
N ILE A 83 -7.65 -17.17 -2.43
CA ILE A 83 -7.71 -18.55 -2.96
C ILE A 83 -8.51 -18.65 -4.26
N ALA A 84 -9.62 -17.91 -4.36
CA ALA A 84 -10.48 -17.91 -5.54
C ALA A 84 -9.95 -17.01 -6.67
N GLY A 85 -8.91 -16.21 -6.43
CA GLY A 85 -8.34 -15.29 -7.40
C GLY A 85 -9.33 -14.19 -7.83
N ASN A 86 -9.95 -13.51 -6.88
CA ASN A 86 -10.92 -12.47 -7.22
C ASN A 86 -10.24 -11.29 -7.93
N GLY A 87 -10.66 -11.01 -9.16
CA GLY A 87 -10.21 -9.85 -9.93
C GLY A 87 -11.25 -8.74 -10.06
N THR A 88 -12.42 -8.90 -9.45
CA THR A 88 -13.59 -8.05 -9.72
C THR A 88 -14.01 -7.26 -8.49
N ILE A 89 -14.29 -5.97 -8.69
CA ILE A 89 -14.87 -5.08 -7.67
C ILE A 89 -16.07 -4.38 -8.31
N ASN A 90 -17.21 -4.38 -7.61
CA ASN A 90 -18.45 -3.76 -8.10
C ASN A 90 -18.87 -4.20 -9.52
N GLY A 91 -18.59 -5.45 -9.88
CA GLY A 91 -18.93 -6.02 -11.20
C GLY A 91 -17.95 -5.70 -12.33
N GLU A 92 -16.90 -4.92 -12.08
CA GLU A 92 -15.87 -4.58 -13.06
C GLU A 92 -14.54 -5.28 -12.74
N ASN A 93 -13.86 -5.78 -13.77
CA ASN A 93 -12.51 -6.31 -13.62
C ASN A 93 -11.56 -5.15 -13.24
N PHE A 94 -10.89 -5.28 -12.10
CA PHE A 94 -10.02 -4.24 -11.58
C PHE A 94 -8.80 -4.01 -12.48
N CYS A 95 -8.14 -5.07 -12.94
CA CYS A 95 -6.94 -4.97 -13.77
C CYS A 95 -7.22 -4.27 -15.12
N ASP A 96 -8.40 -4.49 -15.69
CA ASP A 96 -8.76 -3.92 -17.00
C ASP A 96 -9.24 -2.46 -16.88
N ASN A 97 -9.78 -2.06 -15.73
CA ASN A 97 -10.45 -0.76 -15.56
C ASN A 97 -9.76 0.19 -14.55
N ALA A 98 -8.77 -0.28 -13.79
CA ALA A 98 -7.99 0.56 -12.89
C ALA A 98 -6.75 1.13 -13.59
N THR A 99 -6.50 2.42 -13.42
CA THR A 99 -5.30 3.09 -13.90
C THR A 99 -4.36 3.34 -12.73
N TYR A 100 -3.13 2.81 -12.81
CA TYR A 100 -2.11 3.06 -11.79
C TYR A 100 -1.72 4.54 -11.73
N VAL A 101 -1.58 5.07 -10.51
CA VAL A 101 -1.18 6.47 -10.27
C VAL A 101 0.20 6.53 -9.62
N SER A 102 0.38 5.89 -8.47
CA SER A 102 1.66 5.92 -7.74
C SER A 102 1.76 4.80 -6.70
N THR A 103 2.97 4.55 -6.22
CA THR A 103 3.19 3.75 -5.01
C THR A 103 3.37 4.72 -3.85
N ILE A 104 2.49 4.67 -2.85
CA ILE A 104 2.51 5.61 -1.73
C ILE A 104 3.32 5.08 -0.54
N TRP A 105 3.59 3.77 -0.51
CA TRP A 105 4.46 3.11 0.47
C TRP A 105 4.90 1.73 -0.04
N SER A 106 6.09 1.28 0.36
CA SER A 106 6.62 -0.08 0.19
C SER A 106 7.76 -0.34 1.19
N ASN A 107 8.01 -1.61 1.55
CA ASN A 107 9.10 -2.05 2.43
C ASN A 107 10.28 -2.73 1.72
#